data_AF-Q2JBA5-F1
#
_entry.id   AF-Q2JBA5-F1
#
_cell.length_a   1.000
_cell.length_b   1.000
_cell.length_c   1.000
_cell.angle_alpha   90.00
_cell.angle_beta   90.00
_cell.angle_gamma   90.00
#
_symmetry.space_group_name_H-M   'P 1'
#
loop_
_entity.id
_entity.type
_entity.pdbx_description
1 polymer ?
#
loop_
_entity_poly.entity_id
_entity_poly.type
_entity_poly.pdbx_seq_one_letter_code
_entity_poly.pdbx_strand_id
1 'polypeptide(L)'
;MDVSPWLRPDAATSPDRLFCHTYGRGKGNAQMIPGWPYSFVAALEPSRTSWTAPLDAVRLGPGNDLTTVTARQLRDLVDRVVAAGHHRGGAPNILVVLDAGYDVTRLAWLLADLPVDLVSRLRSDRVFRLPVPPRPPGVGLPQRVWGCGGLWLPPWLPPKIADLEKRRPPGGPGVAPGQA
;
A
#
# COMPACT_ATOMS: atom_id res chain seq x y z
N MET A 1 6.48 -0.46 3.43
CA MET A 1 6.54 0.72 4.31
C MET A 1 5.29 0.80 5.12
N ASP A 2 5.45 1.16 6.38
CA ASP A 2 4.36 1.33 7.33
C ASP A 2 4.71 2.44 8.34
N VAL A 3 3.70 3.01 8.98
CA VAL A 3 3.89 3.95 10.08
C VAL A 3 3.68 3.21 11.40
N SER A 4 4.75 2.99 12.14
CA SER A 4 4.69 2.32 13.44
C SER A 4 4.77 3.31 14.59
N PRO A 5 3.95 3.13 15.64
CA PRO A 5 3.90 4.06 16.75
C PRO A 5 4.98 3.77 17.79
N TRP A 6 5.69 4.80 18.22
CA TRP A 6 6.57 4.77 19.39
C TRP A 6 5.88 5.45 20.57
N LEU A 7 5.21 4.65 21.39
CA LEU A 7 4.29 5.15 22.41
C LEU A 7 5.02 5.77 23.61
N ARG A 8 4.48 6.88 24.10
CA ARG A 8 4.95 7.61 25.27
C ARG A 8 3.78 8.24 26.04
N PRO A 9 2.86 7.44 26.59
CA PRO A 9 1.68 7.97 27.28
C PRO A 9 2.04 8.91 28.43
N ASP A 10 3.01 8.52 29.27
CA ASP A 10 3.34 9.23 30.52
C ASP A 10 4.35 10.37 30.35
N ALA A 11 4.87 10.60 29.14
CA ALA A 11 5.90 11.61 28.90
C ALA A 11 5.29 12.98 28.53
N ALA A 12 4.44 13.53 29.39
CA ALA A 12 3.61 14.73 29.12
C ALA A 12 4.38 15.91 28.47
N THR A 13 5.61 16.14 28.93
CA THR A 13 6.49 17.25 28.54
C THR A 13 7.37 16.96 27.33
N SER A 14 7.35 15.74 26.80
CA SER A 14 8.13 15.39 25.61
C SER A 14 7.61 16.17 24.39
N PRO A 15 8.49 16.90 23.68
CA PRO A 15 8.07 17.76 22.57
C PRO A 15 7.56 16.94 21.39
N ASP A 16 6.73 17.58 20.56
CA ASP A 16 6.32 17.08 19.25
C ASP A 16 5.72 15.66 19.27
N ARG A 17 5.11 15.26 20.39
CA ARG A 17 4.29 14.04 20.44
C ARG A 17 3.01 14.26 19.65
N LEU A 18 2.62 13.22 18.94
CA LEU A 18 1.38 13.13 18.20
C LEU A 18 0.50 12.05 18.83
N PHE A 19 -0.78 12.06 18.47
CA PHE A 19 -1.65 10.94 18.79
C PHE A 19 -1.43 9.83 17.77
N CYS A 20 -0.89 8.71 18.23
CA CYS A 20 -0.67 7.53 17.41
C CYS A 20 -1.92 6.65 17.43
N HIS A 21 -2.35 6.22 16.24
CA HIS A 21 -3.42 5.24 16.13
C HIS A 21 -2.89 3.85 16.51
N THR A 22 -3.53 3.20 17.48
CA THR A 22 -3.20 1.85 17.94
C THR A 22 -4.47 1.00 17.98
N TYR A 23 -4.29 -0.31 17.98
CA TYR A 23 -5.38 -1.27 18.15
C TYR A 23 -5.21 -1.99 19.48
N GLY A 24 -6.18 -1.83 20.39
CA GLY A 24 -6.28 -2.65 21.58
C GLY A 24 -6.69 -4.10 21.25
N ARG A 25 -6.66 -4.98 22.25
CA ARG A 25 -7.15 -6.36 22.10
C ARG A 25 -8.67 -6.34 21.89
N GLY A 26 -9.18 -7.02 20.86
CA GLY A 26 -10.61 -7.08 20.55
C GLY A 26 -11.05 -6.18 19.38
N LYS A 27 -12.25 -6.44 18.84
CA LYS A 27 -12.78 -5.72 17.67
C LYS A 27 -13.30 -4.34 18.08
N GLY A 28 -13.01 -3.31 17.29
CA GLY A 28 -13.50 -1.94 17.53
C GLY A 28 -12.67 -1.11 18.51
N ASN A 29 -11.52 -1.62 18.97
CA ASN A 29 -10.68 -0.95 19.97
C ASN A 29 -9.59 -0.09 19.34
N ALA A 30 -9.94 0.74 18.36
CA ALA A 30 -9.06 1.80 17.88
C ALA A 30 -8.83 2.80 19.01
N GLN A 31 -7.57 3.02 19.38
CA GLN A 31 -7.16 3.93 20.44
C GLN A 31 -6.20 4.96 19.87
N MET A 32 -6.21 6.16 20.46
CA MET A 32 -5.27 7.23 20.15
C MET A 32 -4.38 7.43 21.37
N ILE A 33 -3.14 6.97 21.30
CA ILE A 33 -2.19 7.03 22.43
C ILE A 33 -1.08 8.03 22.08
N PRO A 34 -0.74 8.99 22.98
CA PRO A 34 0.37 9.91 22.75
C PRO A 34 1.70 9.19 22.51
N GLY A 35 2.44 9.61 21.50
CA GLY A 35 3.72 9.04 21.12
C GLY A 35 4.36 9.74 19.93
N TRP A 36 5.30 9.07 19.28
CA TRP A 36 5.90 9.53 18.03
C TRP A 36 5.65 8.50 16.93
N PRO A 37 5.02 8.87 15.81
CA PRO A 37 4.88 7.99 14.67
C PRO A 37 6.19 7.98 13.87
N TYR A 38 6.64 6.79 13.47
CA TYR A 38 7.81 6.60 12.62
C TYR A 38 7.42 5.90 11.33
N SER A 39 7.83 6.47 10.20
CA SER A 39 7.72 5.79 8.90
C SER A 39 8.92 4.86 8.71
N PHE A 40 8.64 3.57 8.58
CA PHE A 40 9.65 2.52 8.42
C PHE A 40 9.71 1.99 6.99
N VAL A 41 10.92 1.77 6.51
CA VAL A 41 11.22 0.93 5.35
C VAL A 41 11.92 -0.33 5.83
N ALA A 42 11.45 -1.48 5.39
CA ALA A 42 12.15 -2.74 5.58
C ALA A 42 12.26 -3.47 4.25
N ALA A 43 13.43 -4.08 3.99
CA ALA A 43 13.60 -5.03 2.91
C ALA A 43 12.94 -6.35 3.29
N LEU A 44 12.25 -6.93 2.32
CA LEU A 44 11.66 -8.26 2.41
C LEU A 44 12.46 -9.21 1.54
N GLU A 45 12.74 -10.39 2.07
CA GLU A 45 13.29 -11.47 1.25
C GLU A 45 12.20 -12.03 0.32
N PRO A 46 12.51 -12.41 -0.93
CA PRO A 46 11.52 -13.05 -1.82
C PRO A 46 11.02 -14.42 -1.33
N SER A 47 11.65 -15.02 -0.34
CA SER A 47 11.30 -16.35 0.18
C SER A 47 10.11 -16.30 1.15
N ARG A 48 9.53 -17.46 1.48
CA ARG A 48 8.42 -17.56 2.45
C ARG A 48 8.91 -17.50 3.89
N THR A 49 9.74 -16.51 4.22
CA THR A 49 10.24 -16.27 5.56
C THR A 49 9.61 -15.00 6.13
N SER A 50 9.60 -14.90 7.45
CA SER A 50 9.23 -13.66 8.15
C SER A 50 10.42 -12.72 8.34
N TRP A 51 11.56 -13.03 7.71
CA TRP A 51 12.76 -12.21 7.88
C TRP A 51 12.59 -10.91 7.13
N THR A 52 12.81 -9.82 7.86
CA THR A 52 12.77 -8.47 7.34
C THR A 52 14.00 -7.74 7.84
N ALA A 53 14.59 -6.90 6.99
CA ALA A 53 15.73 -6.08 7.37
C ALA A 53 15.30 -4.61 7.35
N PRO A 54 15.18 -3.94 8.51
CA PRO A 54 14.92 -2.50 8.54
C PRO A 54 16.02 -1.74 7.80
N LEU A 55 15.63 -0.93 6.82
CA LEU A 55 16.54 -0.13 5.99
C LEU A 55 16.57 1.34 6.39
N ASP A 56 15.43 1.88 6.82
CA ASP A 56 15.32 3.28 7.20
C ASP A 56 14.13 3.53 8.14
N ALA A 57 14.24 4.56 8.97
CA ALA A 57 13.20 4.99 9.90
C ALA A 57 13.21 6.51 10.04
N VAL A 58 12.10 7.16 9.66
CA VAL A 58 11.95 8.62 9.75
C VAL A 58 10.85 8.97 10.73
N ARG A 59 11.18 9.81 11.72
CA ARG A 59 10.20 10.36 12.66
C ARG A 59 9.28 11.35 11.96
N LEU A 60 7.97 11.18 12.13
CA LEU A 60 6.97 12.12 11.65
C LEU A 60 6.69 13.16 12.75
N GLY A 61 6.96 14.43 12.46
CA GLY A 61 6.70 15.55 13.35
C GLY A 61 5.34 16.21 13.08
N PRO A 62 4.87 17.08 14.00
CA PRO A 62 3.71 17.92 13.77
C PRO A 62 3.85 18.74 12.48
N GLY A 63 2.81 18.76 11.66
CA GLY A 63 2.80 19.49 10.39
C GLY A 63 3.49 18.79 9.21
N ASN A 64 4.14 17.65 9.43
CA ASN A 64 4.68 16.86 8.31
C ASN A 64 3.56 16.28 7.46
N ASP A 65 3.68 16.46 6.15
CA ASP A 65 2.88 15.73 5.17
C ASP A 65 3.52 14.36 4.90
N LEU A 66 2.79 13.28 5.22
CA LEU A 66 3.28 11.90 5.12
C LEU A 66 3.81 11.59 3.72
N THR A 67 3.11 12.03 2.68
CA THR A 67 3.51 11.77 1.29
C THR A 67 4.83 12.44 0.95
N THR A 68 5.01 13.70 1.33
CA THR A 68 6.27 14.44 1.11
C THR A 68 7.43 13.78 1.85
N VAL A 69 7.23 13.39 3.12
CA VAL A 69 8.26 12.69 3.90
C VAL A 69 8.62 11.36 3.25
N THR A 70 7.63 10.57 2.83
CA THR A 70 7.82 9.26 2.20
C THR A 70 8.55 9.38 0.88
N ALA A 71 8.20 10.36 0.04
CA ALA A 71 8.88 10.58 -1.23
C ALA A 71 10.36 10.91 -1.03
N ARG A 72 10.67 11.79 -0.08
CA ARG A 72 12.07 12.11 0.29
C ARG A 72 12.80 10.89 0.83
N GLN A 73 12.18 10.16 1.76
CA GLN A 73 12.76 8.96 2.35
C GLN A 73 13.09 7.90 1.30
N LEU A 74 12.19 7.67 0.33
CA LEU A 74 12.42 6.72 -0.75
C LEU A 74 13.50 7.18 -1.72
N ARG A 75 13.58 8.47 -2.06
CA ARG A 75 14.69 9.02 -2.86
C ARG A 75 16.03 8.78 -2.19
N ASP A 76 16.16 9.23 -0.94
CA ASP A 76 17.39 9.08 -0.17
C ASP A 76 17.78 7.61 -0.02
N LEU A 77 16.80 6.70 0.15
CA LEU A 77 17.04 5.27 0.24
C LEU A 77 17.49 4.66 -1.09
N VAL A 78 16.82 4.98 -2.19
CA VAL A 78 17.15 4.46 -3.52
C VAL A 78 18.58 4.86 -3.89
N ASP A 79 18.96 6.10 -3.63
CA ASP A 79 20.33 6.57 -3.85
C ASP A 79 21.35 5.74 -3.07
N ARG A 80 21.07 5.43 -1.80
CA ARG A 80 21.93 4.57 -0.97
C ARG A 80 21.99 3.12 -1.49
N VAL A 81 20.87 2.56 -1.92
CA VAL A 81 20.78 1.20 -2.48
C VAL A 81 21.59 1.09 -3.78
N VAL A 82 21.51 2.09 -4.65
CA VAL A 82 22.30 2.17 -5.89
C VAL A 82 23.78 2.36 -5.58
N ALA A 83 24.13 3.27 -4.68
CA ALA A 83 25.52 3.51 -4.27
C ALA A 83 26.17 2.27 -3.64
N ALA A 84 25.40 1.46 -2.91
CA ALA A 84 25.83 0.18 -2.37
C ALA A 84 25.93 -0.94 -3.43
N GLY A 85 25.54 -0.68 -4.68
CA GLY A 85 25.63 -1.62 -5.80
C GLY A 85 24.53 -2.69 -5.82
N HIS A 86 23.48 -2.53 -5.01
CA HIS A 86 22.34 -3.46 -4.92
C HIS A 86 21.31 -3.27 -6.04
N HIS A 87 21.33 -2.14 -6.73
CA HIS A 87 20.54 -1.90 -7.93
C HIS A 87 21.43 -1.26 -9.01
N ARG A 88 21.28 -1.72 -10.26
CA ARG A 88 22.13 -1.32 -11.39
C ARG A 88 21.27 -1.06 -12.62
N GLY A 89 21.76 -0.24 -13.55
CA GLY A 89 21.09 0.01 -14.81
C GLY A 89 20.74 -1.28 -15.55
N GLY A 90 19.48 -1.40 -16.00
CA GLY A 90 18.94 -2.59 -16.68
C GLY A 90 18.40 -3.67 -15.74
N ALA A 91 18.56 -3.54 -14.41
CA ALA A 91 17.83 -4.38 -13.46
C ALA A 91 16.33 -3.98 -13.43
N PRO A 92 15.43 -4.90 -13.05
CA PRO A 92 14.03 -4.56 -12.81
C PRO A 92 13.89 -3.47 -11.74
N ASN A 93 12.82 -2.67 -11.86
CA ASN A 93 12.47 -1.65 -10.87
C ASN A 93 12.37 -2.24 -9.45
N ILE A 94 12.71 -1.43 -8.46
CA ILE A 94 12.60 -1.79 -7.04
C ILE A 94 11.12 -1.76 -6.67
N LEU A 95 10.59 -2.91 -6.23
CA LEU A 95 9.22 -3.01 -5.77
C LEU A 95 9.07 -2.43 -4.36
N VAL A 96 8.26 -1.38 -4.22
CA VAL A 96 7.96 -0.74 -2.95
C VAL A 96 6.52 -1.02 -2.56
N VAL A 97 6.33 -1.79 -1.49
CA VAL A 97 5.00 -2.11 -0.94
C VAL A 97 4.62 -1.12 0.16
N LEU A 98 3.44 -0.51 0.09
CA LEU A 98 2.94 0.51 1.00
C LEU A 98 1.63 0.07 1.67
N ASP A 99 1.45 0.40 2.95
CA ASP A 99 0.20 0.07 3.66
C ASP A 99 -0.99 1.00 3.29
N ALA A 100 -2.20 0.69 3.77
CA ALA A 100 -3.40 1.50 3.57
C ALA A 100 -3.32 2.80 4.37
N GLY A 101 -2.93 3.87 3.69
CA GLY A 101 -2.82 5.21 4.27
C GLY A 101 -1.96 6.14 3.43
N TYR A 102 -1.11 5.58 2.58
CA TYR A 102 -0.29 6.34 1.66
C TYR A 102 -1.11 6.82 0.46
N ASP A 103 -0.86 8.06 0.03
CA ASP A 103 -1.36 8.57 -1.25
C ASP A 103 -0.47 8.05 -2.39
N VAL A 104 -0.77 6.84 -2.85
CA VAL A 104 0.02 6.17 -3.90
C VAL A 104 0.01 6.94 -5.22
N THR A 105 -1.07 7.67 -5.53
CA THR A 105 -1.18 8.44 -6.77
C THR A 105 -0.21 9.62 -6.75
N ARG A 106 -0.19 10.38 -5.65
CA ARG A 106 0.78 11.48 -5.51
C ARG A 106 2.21 10.96 -5.41
N LEU A 107 2.45 9.83 -4.73
CA LEU A 107 3.78 9.21 -4.68
C LEU A 107 4.26 8.75 -6.06
N ALA A 108 3.40 8.13 -6.87
CA ALA A 108 3.76 7.72 -8.22
C ALA A 108 4.20 8.90 -9.09
N TRP A 109 3.52 10.05 -8.96
CA TRP A 109 3.94 11.28 -9.63
C TRP A 109 5.27 11.82 -9.08
N LEU A 110 5.39 11.88 -7.74
CA LEU A 110 6.59 12.40 -7.07
C LEU A 110 7.84 11.54 -7.26
N LEU A 111 7.71 10.28 -7.68
CA LEU A 111 8.81 9.31 -7.81
C LEU A 111 8.96 8.77 -9.24
N ALA A 112 8.33 9.43 -10.22
CA ALA A 112 8.27 8.97 -11.61
C ALA A 112 9.64 8.89 -12.30
N ASP A 113 10.65 9.57 -11.76
CA ASP A 113 12.03 9.59 -12.23
C ASP A 113 12.91 8.49 -11.59
N LEU A 114 12.40 7.75 -10.59
CA LEU A 114 13.14 6.68 -9.93
C LEU A 114 12.80 5.31 -10.53
N PRO A 115 13.72 4.33 -10.46
CA PRO A 115 13.47 2.95 -10.89
C PRO A 115 12.66 2.20 -9.82
N VAL A 116 11.45 2.66 -9.51
CA VAL A 116 10.58 2.07 -8.48
C VAL A 116 9.18 1.77 -9.00
N ASP A 117 8.65 0.63 -8.59
CA ASP A 117 7.24 0.27 -8.80
C ASP A 117 6.52 0.30 -7.46
N LEU A 118 5.42 1.06 -7.37
CA LEU A 118 4.66 1.21 -6.13
C LEU A 118 3.47 0.25 -6.09
N VAL A 119 3.39 -0.55 -5.04
CA VAL A 119 2.23 -1.38 -4.73
C VAL A 119 1.65 -0.94 -3.41
N SER A 120 0.42 -0.44 -3.41
CA SER A 120 -0.24 0.02 -2.19
C SER A 120 -1.53 -0.73 -1.96
N ARG A 121 -1.85 -1.00 -0.69
CA ARG A 121 -3.22 -1.31 -0.31
C ARG A 121 -4.06 -0.04 -0.46
N LEU A 122 -5.06 -0.08 -1.34
CA LEU A 122 -5.95 1.07 -1.51
C LEU A 122 -6.96 1.12 -0.36
N ARG A 123 -7.15 2.30 0.21
CA ARG A 123 -8.18 2.54 1.22
C ARG A 123 -9.58 2.42 0.60
N SER A 124 -10.50 1.75 1.29
CA SER A 124 -11.82 1.38 0.75
C SER A 124 -12.77 2.57 0.51
N ASP A 125 -12.44 3.76 0.99
CA ASP A 125 -13.21 4.99 0.78
C ASP A 125 -12.70 5.84 -0.40
N ARG A 126 -11.75 5.33 -1.18
CA ARG A 126 -11.30 6.00 -2.40
C ARG A 126 -12.29 5.77 -3.53
N VAL A 127 -12.63 6.85 -4.23
CA VAL A 127 -13.49 6.85 -5.41
C VAL A 127 -12.67 7.27 -6.62
N PHE A 128 -12.57 6.40 -7.62
CA PHE A 128 -11.98 6.77 -8.92
C PHE A 128 -13.06 7.30 -9.85
N ARG A 129 -12.71 8.37 -10.57
CA ARG A 129 -13.54 8.93 -11.62
C ARG A 129 -12.88 8.63 -12.95
N LEU A 130 -13.69 8.21 -13.91
CA LEU A 130 -13.26 8.19 -15.30
C LEU A 130 -13.10 9.63 -15.82
N PRO A 131 -12.28 9.84 -16.87
CA PRO A 131 -12.21 11.11 -17.56
C PRO A 131 -13.61 11.60 -17.93
N VAL A 132 -13.87 12.89 -17.76
CA VAL A 132 -15.14 13.49 -18.16
C VAL A 132 -15.23 13.38 -19.69
N PRO A 133 -16.30 12.75 -20.24
CA PRO A 133 -16.49 12.68 -21.68
C PRO A 133 -16.50 14.10 -22.31
N PRO A 134 -16.03 14.25 -23.55
CA PRO A 134 -16.09 15.54 -24.24
C PRO A 134 -17.53 16.03 -24.36
N ARG A 135 -17.73 17.35 -24.18
CA ARG A 135 -19.06 17.95 -24.17
C ARG A 135 -19.67 17.94 -25.58
N PRO A 136 -20.93 17.50 -25.77
CA PRO A 136 -21.65 17.78 -26.99
C PRO A 136 -21.97 19.28 -27.11
N PRO A 137 -21.96 19.87 -28.32
CA PRO A 137 -22.32 21.27 -28.52
C PRO A 137 -23.76 21.56 -28.07
N GLY A 138 -24.00 22.70 -27.42
CA GLY A 138 -25.35 23.24 -27.19
C GLY A 138 -26.05 22.91 -25.86
N VAL A 139 -25.40 22.23 -24.91
CA VAL A 139 -25.99 21.95 -23.58
C VAL A 139 -25.36 22.78 -22.46
N GLY A 140 -26.18 23.60 -21.80
CA GLY A 140 -25.77 24.61 -20.81
C GLY A 140 -25.80 24.20 -19.32
N LEU A 141 -26.11 22.94 -18.99
CA LEU A 141 -26.05 22.47 -17.59
C LEU A 141 -24.81 21.61 -17.32
N PRO A 142 -24.19 21.72 -16.12
CA PRO A 142 -23.09 20.86 -15.74
C PRO A 142 -23.54 19.39 -15.64
N GLN A 143 -22.87 18.50 -16.38
CA GLN A 143 -23.13 17.06 -16.26
C GLN A 143 -22.64 16.56 -14.89
N ARG A 144 -23.58 16.10 -14.06
CA ARG A 144 -23.26 15.36 -12.83
C ARG A 144 -22.93 13.92 -13.19
N VAL A 145 -21.64 13.60 -13.30
CA VAL A 145 -21.17 12.22 -13.46
C VAL A 145 -21.05 11.59 -12.07
N TRP A 146 -22.05 10.81 -11.66
CA TRP A 146 -21.96 9.89 -10.52
C TRP A 146 -21.76 8.47 -11.05
N GLY A 147 -20.52 8.14 -11.41
CA GLY A 147 -20.11 6.77 -11.70
C GLY A 147 -19.04 6.36 -10.70
N CYS A 148 -19.42 5.75 -9.58
CA CYS A 148 -18.49 4.96 -8.78
C CYS A 148 -18.20 3.67 -9.56
N GLY A 149 -17.17 3.68 -10.39
CA GLY A 149 -16.62 2.47 -10.96
C GLY A 149 -15.79 1.75 -9.88
N GLY A 150 -16.14 0.51 -9.56
CA GLY A 150 -15.18 -0.41 -8.96
C GLY A 150 -13.92 -0.48 -9.84
N LEU A 151 -12.76 -0.75 -9.25
CA LEU A 151 -11.49 -0.88 -9.98
C LEU A 151 -11.68 -1.81 -11.18
N TRP A 152 -11.77 -1.23 -12.38
CA TRP A 152 -11.60 -1.96 -13.62
C TRP A 152 -10.11 -1.97 -13.93
N LEU A 153 -9.59 -3.18 -14.19
CA LEU A 153 -8.21 -3.39 -14.61
C LEU A 153 -7.95 -2.59 -15.89
N PRO A 154 -6.73 -2.03 -16.08
CA PRO A 154 -6.41 -1.30 -17.30
C PRO A 154 -6.49 -2.21 -18.55
N PRO A 155 -6.81 -1.66 -19.72
CA PRO A 155 -7.11 -2.43 -20.94
C PRO A 155 -5.93 -3.23 -21.51
N TRP A 156 -4.71 -2.98 -21.04
CA TRP A 156 -3.50 -3.73 -21.41
C TRP A 156 -3.16 -4.88 -20.45
N LEU A 157 -3.96 -5.09 -19.39
CA LEU A 157 -3.77 -6.24 -18.51
C LEU A 157 -4.43 -7.48 -19.15
N PRO A 158 -3.68 -8.56 -19.43
CA PRO A 158 -4.27 -9.76 -19.98
C PRO A 158 -5.29 -10.37 -18.99
N PRO A 159 -6.46 -10.85 -19.44
CA PRO A 159 -7.45 -11.42 -18.54
C PRO A 159 -6.99 -12.78 -17.99
N LYS A 160 -7.15 -12.91 -16.65
CA LYS A 160 -7.15 -14.12 -15.79
C LYS A 160 -5.83 -14.59 -15.15
N ILE A 161 -5.71 -14.32 -13.84
CA ILE A 161 -5.20 -15.28 -12.85
C ILE A 161 -6.32 -15.53 -11.83
N ALA A 162 -7.38 -16.21 -12.27
CA ALA A 162 -8.48 -16.64 -11.38
C ALA A 162 -8.81 -18.14 -11.50
N ASP A 163 -7.98 -18.93 -12.22
CA ASP A 163 -8.26 -20.34 -12.51
C ASP A 163 -7.23 -21.32 -11.90
N LEU A 164 -6.63 -20.99 -10.74
CA LEU A 164 -5.72 -21.92 -10.04
C LEU A 164 -6.23 -22.50 -8.71
N GLU A 165 -7.49 -22.28 -8.32
CA GLU A 165 -8.00 -22.91 -7.10
C GLU A 165 -9.44 -23.40 -7.26
N LYS A 166 -9.59 -24.58 -7.89
CA LYS A 166 -10.63 -25.61 -7.64
C LYS A 166 -10.51 -26.72 -8.69
N ARG A 167 -9.50 -27.58 -8.56
CA ARG A 167 -9.59 -28.96 -9.04
C ARG A 167 -9.60 -29.87 -7.83
N ARG A 168 -10.81 -30.13 -7.31
CA ARG A 168 -11.07 -31.28 -6.44
C ARG A 168 -10.88 -32.53 -7.31
N PRO A 169 -10.07 -33.52 -6.94
CA PRO A 169 -9.97 -34.76 -7.72
C PRO A 169 -11.35 -35.45 -7.76
N PRO A 170 -11.74 -36.07 -8.89
CA PRO A 170 -13.00 -36.80 -8.96
C PRO A 170 -12.98 -37.94 -7.94
N GLY A 171 -14.01 -38.00 -7.09
CA GLY A 171 -14.22 -39.07 -6.13
C GLY A 171 -14.31 -40.42 -6.84
N GLY A 172 -13.58 -41.41 -6.32
CA GLY A 172 -13.67 -42.79 -6.80
C GLY A 172 -15.09 -43.36 -6.62
N PRO A 173 -15.48 -44.35 -7.44
CA PRO A 173 -16.80 -44.94 -7.35
C PRO A 173 -17.00 -45.61 -5.98
N GLY A 174 -18.05 -45.18 -5.29
CA GLY A 174 -18.51 -45.79 -4.04
C GLY A 174 -18.95 -47.23 -4.26
N VAL A 175 -18.42 -48.14 -3.44
CA VAL A 175 -18.90 -49.51 -3.31
C VAL A 175 -20.26 -49.48 -2.59
N ALA A 176 -21.29 -50.02 -3.21
CA ALA A 176 -22.61 -50.18 -2.61
C ALA A 176 -22.60 -51.32 -1.57
N PRO A 177 -23.43 -51.24 -0.50
CA PRO A 177 -23.39 -52.19 0.61
C PRO A 177 -24.16 -53.48 0.29
N GLY A 178 -23.55 -54.63 0.63
CA GLY A 178 -24.24 -55.87 0.97
C GLY A 178 -24.22 -57.00 -0.07
N GLN A 179 -23.38 -58.01 0.14
CA GLN A 179 -23.70 -59.43 0.00
C GLN A 179 -22.61 -60.29 0.68
N ALA A 180 -23.05 -61.09 1.67
CA ALA A 180 -22.40 -62.17 2.42
C ALA A 180 -21.12 -61.86 3.23
#